data_AF-A0A849Q6X2-F1
#
_entry.id   AF-A0A849Q6X2-F1
#
_cell.length_a   1.000
_cell.length_b   1.000
_cell.length_c   1.000
_cell.angle_alpha   90.00
_cell.angle_beta   90.00
_cell.angle_gamma   90.00
#
_symmetry.space_group_name_H-M   'P 1'
#
loop_
_entity.id
_entity.type
_entity.pdbx_description
1 polymer ?
#
loop_
_entity_poly.entity_id
_entity_poly.type
_entity_poly.pdbx_seq_one_letter_code
_entity_poly.pdbx_strand_id
1 'polypeptide(L)'
;MTGQLVPWSRVCPMEDQAIEVNAVSGPTRRHRVLFCIILGCLSTFFAEVISGSYPYPFTTPWGLIGVWPLYTLHTLILASIIFRMGRPRFSTLFIAGCIFGMYEAYITKVLWTPPWNDEVFRVAGVAIVELGVISFFWHPFMAFIVPLAVAVLLTSNSRIMEAMPAIVQRWLGQGERRVLFVLAIWAGLVMGGQVDPLTAVLANLIALLVIGTLFFVFMRETEGRYPMGSLLPRGRELWGLVGALAVYYIITGVFLRPENLPGLVPQLAIVLIYAVLIVVLKVTIDVGRTTVPAQGWRPHIDRRLALQLFAVYTATALASSLSGIGLVFLMISWIVWGVLAILCLGFSVKDAFGAHPAPEPIEATSSDSS
;
A
#
# COMPACT_ATOMS: atom_id res chain seq x y z
N MET A 1 11.41 -70.28 16.50
CA MET A 1 11.99 -69.01 15.99
C MET A 1 10.91 -67.93 16.14
N THR A 2 10.59 -67.47 17.34
CA THR A 2 11.16 -66.31 18.06
C THR A 2 11.09 -64.99 17.28
N GLY A 3 10.11 -64.16 17.65
CA GLY A 3 10.09 -62.72 17.43
C GLY A 3 9.37 -62.07 18.62
N GLN A 4 10.15 -61.70 19.65
CA GLN A 4 9.69 -61.09 20.89
C GLN A 4 9.23 -59.64 20.66
N LEU A 5 8.10 -59.29 21.26
CA LEU A 5 7.61 -57.91 21.42
C LEU A 5 8.45 -57.19 22.48
N VAL A 6 8.94 -56.00 22.15
CA VAL A 6 9.66 -55.10 23.07
C VAL A 6 8.65 -54.22 23.83
N PRO A 7 8.74 -54.08 25.17
CA PRO A 7 7.80 -53.26 25.94
C PRO A 7 8.08 -51.76 25.83
N TRP A 8 7.01 -50.99 25.63
CA TRP A 8 6.94 -49.52 25.64
C TRP A 8 7.04 -48.94 27.06
N SER A 9 8.17 -49.12 27.74
CA SER A 9 8.38 -48.52 29.07
C SER A 9 9.75 -47.88 29.19
N ARG A 10 9.94 -46.76 28.48
CA ARG A 10 10.87 -45.68 28.86
C ARG A 10 10.25 -44.35 28.48
N VAL A 11 9.30 -43.91 29.31
CA VAL A 11 8.97 -42.50 29.44
C VAL A 11 10.22 -41.83 30.01
N CYS A 12 10.95 -41.10 29.18
CA CYS A 12 11.97 -40.18 29.68
C CYS A 12 11.28 -39.14 30.57
N PRO A 13 11.79 -38.86 31.78
CA PRO A 13 11.32 -37.72 32.54
C PRO A 13 11.67 -36.47 31.72
N MET A 14 10.64 -35.68 31.39
CA MET A 14 10.83 -34.31 30.92
C MET A 14 11.40 -33.52 32.10
N GLU A 15 12.72 -33.51 32.16
CA GLU A 15 13.50 -32.60 32.97
C GLU A 15 13.17 -31.19 32.47
N ASP A 16 12.70 -30.35 33.39
CA ASP A 16 12.37 -28.94 33.25
C ASP A 16 13.55 -28.17 32.63
N GLN A 17 13.67 -28.21 31.30
CA GLN A 17 14.36 -27.16 30.57
C GLN A 17 13.43 -25.96 30.59
N ALA A 18 13.62 -25.13 31.61
CA ALA A 18 13.27 -23.74 31.57
C ALA A 18 13.74 -23.17 30.23
N ILE A 19 12.82 -23.10 29.27
CA ILE A 19 12.98 -22.28 28.09
C ILE A 19 13.07 -20.87 28.64
N GLU A 20 14.30 -20.35 28.75
CA GLU A 20 14.53 -18.92 28.74
C GLU A 20 13.82 -18.41 27.49
N VAL A 21 12.59 -17.92 27.70
CA VAL A 21 11.88 -17.08 26.76
C VAL A 21 12.74 -15.83 26.67
N ASN A 22 13.77 -15.88 25.82
CA ASN A 22 14.55 -14.74 25.40
C ASN A 22 13.54 -13.69 24.98
N ALA A 23 13.34 -12.69 25.84
CA ALA A 23 12.42 -11.60 25.60
C ALA A 23 12.90 -10.94 24.30
N VAL A 24 12.21 -11.23 23.19
CA VAL A 24 12.54 -10.65 21.89
C VAL A 24 12.45 -9.15 22.05
N SER A 25 13.61 -8.50 22.12
CA SER A 25 13.69 -7.06 22.29
C SER A 25 12.97 -6.38 21.13
N GLY A 26 12.10 -5.43 21.45
CA GLY A 26 11.31 -4.70 20.46
C GLY A 26 12.20 -3.99 19.42
N PRO A 27 11.64 -3.53 18.29
CA PRO A 27 12.42 -2.88 17.25
C PRO A 27 13.08 -1.61 17.78
N THR A 28 14.37 -1.43 17.47
CA THR A 28 15.11 -0.22 17.81
C THR A 28 14.57 0.99 17.04
N ARG A 29 14.84 2.21 17.50
CA ARG A 29 14.48 3.45 16.78
C ARG A 29 15.02 3.45 15.34
N ARG A 30 16.24 2.94 15.15
CA ARG A 30 16.86 2.79 13.82
C ARG A 30 16.03 1.88 12.91
N HIS A 31 15.63 0.70 13.39
CA HIS A 31 14.78 -0.22 12.60
C HIS A 31 13.47 0.44 12.18
N ARG A 32 12.82 1.16 13.11
CA ARG A 32 11.57 1.88 12.85
C ARG A 32 11.75 2.97 11.79
N VAL A 33 12.79 3.80 11.91
CA VAL A 33 13.09 4.87 10.94
C VAL A 33 13.42 4.28 9.57
N LEU A 34 14.28 3.26 9.50
CA LEU A 34 14.65 2.62 8.24
C LEU A 34 13.41 2.01 7.55
N PHE A 35 12.55 1.32 8.30
CA PHE A 35 11.28 0.81 7.78
C PHE A 35 10.39 1.94 7.24
N CYS A 36 10.27 3.05 7.96
CA CYS A 36 9.46 4.20 7.52
C CYS A 36 9.99 4.81 6.22
N ILE A 37 11.32 4.92 6.07
CA ILE A 37 11.97 5.39 4.83
C ILE A 37 11.66 4.44 3.68
N ILE A 38 11.83 3.12 3.88
CA ILE A 38 11.53 2.11 2.86
C ILE A 38 10.07 2.22 2.42
N LEU A 39 9.14 2.30 3.38
CA LEU A 39 7.72 2.37 3.06
C LEU A 39 7.37 3.64 2.27
N GLY A 40 7.99 4.79 2.61
CA GLY A 40 7.88 6.02 1.82
C GLY A 40 8.45 5.89 0.41
N CYS A 41 9.62 5.26 0.25
CA CYS A 41 10.22 4.99 -1.05
C CYS A 41 9.37 4.04 -1.90
N LEU A 42 8.81 2.98 -1.31
CA LEU A 42 7.90 2.07 -2.01
C LEU A 42 6.65 2.81 -2.48
N SER A 43 6.01 3.59 -1.59
CA SER A 43 4.85 4.41 -1.93
C SER A 43 5.12 5.34 -3.10
N THR A 44 6.24 6.07 -3.06
CA THR A 44 6.65 6.97 -4.13
C THR A 44 6.97 6.22 -5.43
N PHE A 45 7.69 5.11 -5.36
CA PHE A 45 8.07 4.33 -6.54
C PHE A 45 6.85 3.79 -7.29
N PHE A 46 5.95 3.13 -6.56
CA PHE A 46 4.75 2.56 -7.18
C PHE A 46 3.83 3.65 -7.75
N ALA A 47 3.73 4.81 -7.09
CA ALA A 47 2.84 5.87 -7.54
C ALA A 47 3.41 6.76 -8.65
N GLU A 48 4.73 7.00 -8.69
CA GLU A 48 5.34 8.01 -9.57
C GLU A 48 6.28 7.43 -10.62
N VAL A 49 7.06 6.40 -10.26
CA VAL A 49 8.04 5.80 -11.18
C VAL A 49 7.33 4.84 -12.13
N ILE A 50 6.40 4.03 -11.62
CA ILE A 50 5.64 3.08 -12.46
C ILE A 50 4.67 3.79 -13.40
N SER A 51 4.03 4.89 -12.98
CA SER A 51 3.23 5.73 -13.88
C SER A 51 4.10 6.44 -14.92
N GLY A 52 5.37 6.71 -14.59
CA GLY A 52 6.20 7.66 -15.34
C GLY A 52 5.85 9.13 -15.09
N SER A 53 5.01 9.45 -14.09
CA SER A 53 4.63 10.83 -13.78
C SER A 53 5.77 11.63 -13.14
N TYR A 54 6.63 10.97 -12.36
CA TYR A 54 7.85 11.58 -11.83
C TYR A 54 8.97 10.54 -11.73
N PRO A 55 9.72 10.28 -12.82
CA PRO A 55 10.65 9.15 -12.91
C PRO A 55 11.86 9.23 -11.97
N TYR A 56 12.24 10.43 -11.52
CA TYR A 56 13.46 10.67 -10.72
C TYR A 56 13.17 11.24 -9.32
N PRO A 57 12.32 10.59 -8.50
CA PRO A 57 11.94 11.14 -7.20
C PRO A 57 13.08 11.08 -6.18
N PHE A 58 14.09 10.24 -6.39
CA PHE A 58 15.18 10.02 -5.42
C PHE A 58 16.46 10.79 -5.73
N THR A 59 16.50 11.54 -6.83
CA THR A 59 17.72 12.26 -7.27
C THR A 59 17.49 13.73 -7.56
N THR A 60 16.24 14.14 -7.78
CA THR A 60 15.91 15.56 -8.01
C THR A 60 15.61 16.28 -6.69
N PRO A 61 15.91 17.59 -6.58
CA PRO A 61 15.59 18.35 -5.38
C PRO A 61 14.11 18.29 -5.01
N TRP A 62 13.21 18.51 -5.99
CA TRP A 62 11.77 18.45 -5.76
C TRP A 62 11.28 17.03 -5.47
N GLY A 63 11.89 16.01 -6.07
CA GLY A 63 11.65 14.61 -5.70
C GLY A 63 11.89 14.36 -4.21
N LEU A 64 13.01 14.86 -3.67
CA LEU A 64 13.42 14.63 -2.28
C LEU A 64 12.64 15.46 -1.25
N ILE A 65 12.25 16.70 -1.59
CA ILE A 65 11.60 17.61 -0.62
C ILE A 65 10.09 17.74 -0.82
N GLY A 66 9.58 17.43 -2.02
CA GLY A 66 8.16 17.52 -2.36
C GLY A 66 7.53 16.15 -2.50
N VAL A 67 7.94 15.42 -3.54
CA VAL A 67 7.29 14.16 -3.94
C VAL A 67 7.45 13.07 -2.87
N TRP A 68 8.67 12.71 -2.49
CA TRP A 68 8.90 11.64 -1.51
C TRP A 68 8.28 11.94 -0.14
N PRO A 69 8.40 13.17 0.43
CA PRO A 69 7.73 13.51 1.69
C PRO A 69 6.21 13.44 1.60
N LEU A 70 5.61 13.88 0.48
CA LEU A 70 4.17 13.77 0.24
C LEU A 70 3.68 12.34 0.43
N TYR A 71 4.30 11.38 -0.27
CA TYR A 71 3.92 9.98 -0.22
C TYR A 71 4.22 9.34 1.14
N THR A 72 5.38 9.68 1.71
CA THR A 72 5.83 9.16 3.00
C THR A 72 4.89 9.57 4.14
N LEU A 73 4.53 10.85 4.23
CA LEU A 73 3.68 11.37 5.30
C LEU A 73 2.29 10.73 5.27
N HIS A 74 1.63 10.71 4.11
CA HIS A 74 0.31 10.09 3.96
C HIS A 74 0.34 8.60 4.32
N THR A 75 1.30 7.85 3.75
CA THR A 75 1.40 6.40 4.01
C THR A 75 1.60 6.11 5.48
N LEU A 76 2.55 6.79 6.14
CA LEU A 76 2.87 6.55 7.55
C LEU A 76 1.70 6.91 8.48
N ILE A 77 1.02 8.02 8.23
CA ILE A 77 -0.12 8.45 9.06
C ILE A 77 -1.26 7.44 8.92
N LEU A 78 -1.68 7.15 7.69
CA LEU A 78 -2.83 6.29 7.44
C LEU A 78 -2.55 4.85 7.87
N ALA A 79 -1.39 4.28 7.54
CA ALA A 79 -1.02 2.95 8.00
C ALA A 79 -0.96 2.88 9.54
N SER A 80 -0.40 3.91 10.20
CA SER A 80 -0.35 3.96 11.66
C SER A 80 -1.73 3.99 12.32
N ILE A 81 -2.68 4.71 11.72
CA ILE A 81 -4.08 4.77 12.18
C ILE A 81 -4.73 3.39 12.04
N ILE A 82 -4.64 2.78 10.85
CA ILE A 82 -5.28 1.50 10.55
C ILE A 82 -4.76 0.40 11.47
N PHE A 83 -3.44 0.23 11.56
CA PHE A 83 -2.82 -0.83 12.37
C PHE A 83 -3.01 -0.65 13.88
N ARG A 84 -3.40 0.53 14.35
CA ARG A 84 -3.74 0.78 15.75
C ARG A 84 -5.22 0.61 16.04
N MET A 85 -6.05 1.17 15.19
CA MET A 85 -7.46 1.34 15.51
C MET A 85 -8.29 0.12 15.16
N GLY A 86 -7.80 -0.79 14.32
CA GLY A 86 -8.50 -2.02 13.98
C GLY A 86 -7.61 -3.05 13.29
N ARG A 87 -8.25 -4.09 12.76
CA ARG A 87 -7.60 -5.03 11.85
C ARG A 87 -7.63 -4.44 10.44
N PRO A 88 -6.52 -4.44 9.68
CA PRO A 88 -6.56 -4.08 8.28
C PRO A 88 -7.57 -4.96 7.54
N ARG A 89 -8.48 -4.34 6.79
CA ARG A 89 -9.40 -4.97 5.85
C ARG A 89 -9.22 -4.30 4.50
N PHE A 90 -9.58 -4.97 3.41
CA PHE A 90 -9.53 -4.38 2.08
C PHE A 90 -10.24 -3.01 2.05
N SER A 91 -11.48 -2.92 2.54
CA SER A 91 -12.25 -1.67 2.55
C SER A 91 -11.57 -0.56 3.34
N THR A 92 -11.00 -0.88 4.49
CA THR A 92 -10.26 0.08 5.31
C THR A 92 -9.00 0.58 4.60
N LEU A 93 -8.24 -0.32 3.95
CA LEU A 93 -7.05 0.03 3.19
C LEU A 93 -7.39 0.85 1.95
N PHE A 94 -8.44 0.46 1.21
CA PHE A 94 -8.89 1.14 0.01
C PHE A 94 -9.40 2.55 0.32
N ILE A 95 -10.28 2.72 1.31
CA ILE A 95 -10.81 4.04 1.67
C ILE A 95 -9.72 4.95 2.25
N ALA A 96 -8.79 4.42 3.05
CA ALA A 96 -7.63 5.19 3.47
C ALA A 96 -6.76 5.60 2.28
N GLY A 97 -6.58 4.71 1.31
CA GLY A 97 -5.96 5.00 0.03
C GLY A 97 -6.70 6.08 -0.79
N CYS A 98 -8.03 6.13 -0.74
CA CYS A 98 -8.79 7.21 -1.37
C CYS A 98 -8.52 8.54 -0.68
N ILE A 99 -8.52 8.57 0.66
CA ILE A 99 -8.17 9.78 1.45
C ILE A 99 -6.75 10.25 1.12
N PHE A 100 -5.82 9.31 0.93
CA PHE A 100 -4.50 9.61 0.40
C PHE A 100 -4.62 10.31 -0.94
N GLY A 101 -5.24 9.66 -1.94
CA GLY A 101 -5.36 10.20 -3.30
C GLY A 101 -6.09 11.54 -3.41
N MET A 102 -6.87 11.94 -2.40
CA MET A 102 -7.51 13.25 -2.35
C MET A 102 -6.52 14.41 -2.19
N TYR A 103 -5.23 14.17 -1.86
CA TYR A 103 -4.23 15.25 -1.88
C TYR A 103 -4.17 15.98 -3.22
N GLU A 104 -4.57 15.30 -4.31
CA GLU A 104 -4.61 15.82 -5.68
C GLU A 104 -5.48 17.09 -5.80
N ALA A 105 -6.42 17.28 -4.87
CA ALA A 105 -7.15 18.53 -4.69
C ALA A 105 -6.20 19.67 -4.31
N TYR A 106 -5.56 19.59 -3.14
CA TYR A 106 -4.96 20.77 -2.53
C TYR A 106 -3.46 20.91 -2.78
N ILE A 107 -2.76 19.83 -3.14
CA ILE A 107 -1.31 19.86 -3.30
C ILE A 107 -0.96 20.07 -4.77
N THR A 108 -1.37 19.18 -5.67
CA THR A 108 -1.07 19.23 -7.12
C THR A 108 -2.09 20.01 -7.93
N LYS A 109 -3.32 20.16 -7.40
CA LYS A 109 -4.48 20.81 -8.03
C LYS A 109 -4.97 20.08 -9.29
N VAL A 110 -4.66 18.79 -9.44
CA VAL A 110 -5.11 17.99 -10.58
C VAL A 110 -6.63 17.91 -10.62
N LEU A 111 -7.31 17.81 -9.48
CA LEU A 111 -8.78 17.76 -9.47
C LEU A 111 -9.45 19.10 -9.88
N TRP A 112 -8.68 20.20 -9.88
CA TRP A 112 -9.11 21.53 -10.33
C TRP A 112 -8.71 21.84 -11.74
N THR A 113 -7.48 21.54 -12.12
CA THR A 113 -6.93 21.94 -13.41
C THR A 113 -5.91 20.88 -13.82
N PRO A 114 -6.39 19.73 -14.34
CA PRO A 114 -5.51 18.69 -14.85
C PRO A 114 -4.55 19.29 -15.89
N PRO A 115 -3.22 19.13 -15.75
CA PRO A 115 -2.26 19.80 -16.62
C PRO A 115 -2.21 19.25 -18.05
N TRP A 116 -2.88 18.13 -18.33
CA TRP A 116 -2.88 17.45 -19.63
C TRP A 116 -4.12 17.72 -20.48
N ASN A 117 -5.20 18.25 -19.91
CA ASN A 117 -6.42 18.56 -20.65
C ASN A 117 -7.24 19.62 -19.91
N ASP A 118 -7.52 20.74 -20.59
CA ASP A 118 -8.36 21.81 -20.05
C ASP A 118 -9.87 21.48 -20.19
N GLU A 119 -10.24 20.67 -21.18
CA GLU A 119 -11.61 20.23 -21.47
C GLU A 119 -11.95 18.90 -20.78
N VAL A 120 -11.86 18.88 -19.46
CA VAL A 120 -12.22 17.69 -18.66
C VAL A 120 -13.67 17.73 -18.20
N PHE A 121 -14.29 16.55 -18.11
CA PHE A 121 -15.65 16.40 -17.60
C PHE A 121 -15.68 16.70 -16.10
N ARG A 122 -16.43 17.75 -15.73
CA ARG A 122 -16.51 18.27 -14.37
C ARG A 122 -17.91 18.21 -13.79
N VAL A 123 -18.01 17.89 -12.51
CA VAL A 123 -19.24 18.06 -11.72
C VAL A 123 -18.90 18.87 -10.49
N ALA A 124 -19.67 19.93 -10.22
CA ALA A 124 -19.37 20.92 -9.18
C ALA A 124 -17.92 21.48 -9.26
N GLY A 125 -17.36 21.56 -10.47
CA GLY A 125 -15.99 22.00 -10.76
C GLY A 125 -14.87 21.00 -10.46
N VAL A 126 -15.19 19.78 -9.99
CA VAL A 126 -14.25 18.68 -9.77
C VAL A 126 -14.11 17.85 -11.04
N ALA A 127 -12.89 17.57 -11.48
CA ALA A 127 -12.61 16.70 -12.62
C ALA A 127 -12.90 15.22 -12.27
N ILE A 128 -13.97 14.65 -12.81
CA ILE A 128 -14.55 13.39 -12.32
C ILE A 128 -13.77 12.15 -12.78
N VAL A 129 -13.20 12.19 -13.98
CA VAL A 129 -12.37 11.10 -14.49
C VAL A 129 -11.10 10.98 -13.65
N GLU A 130 -10.45 12.10 -13.36
CA GLU A 130 -9.27 12.18 -12.50
C GLU A 130 -9.58 11.79 -11.06
N LEU A 131 -10.71 12.23 -10.51
CA LEU A 131 -11.16 11.78 -9.19
C LEU A 131 -11.32 10.25 -9.15
N GLY A 132 -11.97 9.66 -10.16
CA GLY A 132 -12.19 8.22 -10.24
C GLY A 132 -10.90 7.42 -10.45
N VAL A 133 -10.08 7.79 -11.43
CA VAL A 133 -8.90 7.03 -11.82
C VAL A 133 -7.71 7.34 -10.93
N ILE A 134 -7.42 8.60 -10.64
CA ILE A 134 -6.22 8.99 -9.89
C ILE A 134 -6.47 8.86 -8.39
N SER A 135 -7.49 9.55 -7.88
CA SER A 135 -7.75 9.58 -6.43
C SER A 135 -8.43 8.32 -5.89
N PHE A 136 -9.31 7.66 -6.66
CA PHE A 136 -10.06 6.47 -6.22
C PHE A 136 -9.55 5.14 -6.79
N PHE A 137 -8.50 5.14 -7.61
CA PHE A 137 -7.83 3.91 -8.02
C PHE A 137 -6.32 3.98 -7.88
N TRP A 138 -5.66 4.83 -8.66
CA TRP A 138 -4.20 4.84 -8.77
C TRP A 138 -3.54 5.01 -7.42
N HIS A 139 -3.87 6.06 -6.67
CA HIS A 139 -3.29 6.28 -5.34
C HIS A 139 -3.69 5.23 -4.30
N PRO A 140 -4.96 4.82 -4.18
CA PRO A 140 -5.31 3.75 -3.26
C PRO A 140 -4.52 2.47 -3.45
N PHE A 141 -4.31 2.06 -4.70
CA PHE A 141 -3.57 0.85 -5.01
C PHE A 141 -2.06 1.07 -5.01
N MET A 142 -1.58 1.97 -5.87
CA MET A 142 -0.17 2.16 -6.16
C MET A 142 0.55 2.98 -5.08
N ALA A 143 -0.08 3.97 -4.48
CA ALA A 143 0.54 4.76 -3.42
C ALA A 143 0.39 4.13 -2.03
N PHE A 144 -0.60 3.25 -1.81
CA PHE A 144 -0.92 2.77 -0.47
C PHE A 144 -0.97 1.24 -0.31
N ILE A 145 -1.91 0.54 -0.97
CA ILE A 145 -2.11 -0.91 -0.75
C ILE A 145 -0.91 -1.73 -1.21
N VAL A 146 -0.44 -1.53 -2.45
CA VAL A 146 0.68 -2.29 -3.03
C VAL A 146 1.98 -2.06 -2.25
N PRO A 147 2.38 -0.82 -1.92
CA PRO A 147 3.53 -0.57 -1.04
C PRO A 147 3.45 -1.30 0.30
N LEU A 148 2.27 -1.30 0.95
CA LEU A 148 2.06 -2.04 2.20
C LEU A 148 2.13 -3.56 1.99
N ALA A 149 1.58 -4.08 0.89
CA ALA A 149 1.64 -5.49 0.54
C ALA A 149 3.08 -5.94 0.26
N VAL A 150 3.88 -5.15 -0.45
CA VAL A 150 5.31 -5.42 -0.69
C VAL A 150 6.09 -5.33 0.61
N ALA A 151 5.77 -4.38 1.49
CA ALA A 151 6.39 -4.25 2.80
C ALA A 151 6.14 -5.46 3.72
N VAL A 152 5.14 -6.32 3.45
CA VAL A 152 4.95 -7.59 4.17
C VAL A 152 6.19 -8.48 4.08
N LEU A 153 6.92 -8.45 2.97
CA LEU A 153 8.16 -9.22 2.79
C LEU A 153 9.27 -8.84 3.80
N LEU A 154 9.16 -7.66 4.42
CA LEU A 154 10.08 -7.15 5.43
C LEU A 154 9.62 -7.45 6.87
N THR A 155 8.47 -8.09 7.07
CA THR A 155 7.84 -8.15 8.38
C THR A 155 7.40 -9.56 8.76
N SER A 156 7.19 -9.77 10.06
CA SER A 156 6.86 -11.09 10.59
C SER A 156 5.38 -11.44 10.52
N ASN A 157 4.52 -10.59 9.95
CA ASN A 157 3.09 -10.88 9.78
C ASN A 157 2.56 -10.49 8.40
N SER A 158 1.46 -11.11 8.01
CA SER A 158 0.83 -11.01 6.69
C SER A 158 -0.54 -10.34 6.73
N ARG A 159 -0.78 -9.47 7.73
CA ARG A 159 -2.09 -8.86 7.97
C ARG A 159 -2.64 -8.11 6.75
N ILE A 160 -1.76 -7.52 5.94
CA ILE A 160 -2.17 -6.85 4.69
C ILE A 160 -2.63 -7.88 3.65
N MET A 161 -1.97 -9.03 3.56
CA MET A 161 -2.38 -10.08 2.63
C MET A 161 -3.69 -10.75 3.04
N GLU A 162 -3.86 -10.97 4.35
CA GLU A 162 -5.12 -11.44 4.95
C GLU A 162 -6.29 -10.48 4.67
N ALA A 163 -6.00 -9.19 4.58
CA ALA A 163 -6.98 -8.16 4.29
C ALA A 163 -7.48 -8.18 2.84
N MET A 164 -6.75 -8.79 1.90
CA MET A 164 -7.10 -8.76 0.48
C MET A 164 -8.36 -9.58 0.16
N PRO A 165 -9.15 -9.23 -0.86
CA PRO A 165 -10.30 -10.03 -1.28
C PRO A 165 -9.89 -11.46 -1.63
N ALA A 166 -10.76 -12.43 -1.36
CA ALA A 166 -10.49 -13.85 -1.62
C ALA A 166 -10.08 -14.15 -3.08
N ILE A 167 -10.60 -13.37 -4.04
CA ILE A 167 -10.23 -13.50 -5.46
C ILE A 167 -8.76 -13.16 -5.69
N VAL A 168 -8.26 -12.11 -5.02
CA VAL A 168 -6.85 -11.68 -5.08
C VAL A 168 -5.97 -12.70 -4.39
N GLN A 169 -6.37 -13.18 -3.20
CA GLN A 169 -5.65 -14.23 -2.49
C GLN A 169 -5.54 -15.52 -3.32
N ARG A 170 -6.62 -15.91 -4.01
CA ARG A 170 -6.62 -17.10 -4.88
C ARG A 170 -5.69 -16.95 -6.08
N TRP A 171 -5.74 -15.80 -6.76
CA TRP A 171 -4.89 -15.53 -7.91
C TRP A 171 -3.41 -15.52 -7.53
N LEU A 172 -3.10 -14.86 -6.42
CA LEU A 172 -1.74 -14.84 -5.90
C LEU A 172 -1.32 -16.20 -5.34
N GLY A 173 -2.21 -16.99 -4.74
CA GLY A 173 -1.88 -18.31 -4.19
C GLY A 173 -1.66 -19.41 -5.25
N GLN A 174 -2.49 -19.47 -6.29
CA GLN A 174 -2.43 -20.54 -7.31
C GLN A 174 -1.52 -20.22 -8.50
N GLY A 175 -1.15 -18.96 -8.67
CA GLY A 175 -0.42 -18.48 -9.86
C GLY A 175 0.50 -17.30 -9.58
N GLU A 176 1.02 -17.17 -8.35
CA GLU A 176 1.78 -15.99 -7.87
C GLU A 176 2.73 -15.43 -8.92
N ARG A 177 3.65 -16.27 -9.41
CA ARG A 177 4.68 -15.85 -10.37
C ARG A 177 4.06 -15.32 -11.67
N ARG A 178 3.05 -16.00 -12.21
CA ARG A 178 2.39 -15.58 -13.46
C ARG A 178 1.72 -14.23 -13.27
N VAL A 179 0.99 -14.04 -12.17
CA VAL A 179 0.34 -12.76 -11.85
C VAL A 179 1.38 -11.65 -11.69
N LEU A 180 2.47 -11.90 -10.96
CA LEU A 180 3.55 -10.93 -10.78
C LEU A 180 4.22 -10.55 -12.11
N PHE A 181 4.46 -11.51 -13.01
CA PHE A 181 5.01 -11.22 -14.34
C PHE A 181 4.02 -10.39 -15.19
N VAL A 182 2.73 -10.71 -15.17
CA VAL A 182 1.71 -9.92 -15.87
C VAL A 182 1.69 -8.48 -15.35
N LEU A 183 1.73 -8.30 -14.03
CA LEU A 183 1.79 -6.98 -13.41
C LEU A 183 3.08 -6.23 -13.78
N ALA A 184 4.23 -6.91 -13.81
CA ALA A 184 5.50 -6.29 -14.21
C ALA A 184 5.51 -5.86 -15.69
N ILE A 185 4.97 -6.69 -16.59
CA ILE A 185 4.82 -6.37 -18.01
C ILE A 185 3.89 -5.16 -18.15
N TRP A 186 2.73 -5.20 -17.52
CA TRP A 186 1.75 -4.13 -17.58
C TRP A 186 2.30 -2.80 -17.03
N ALA A 187 2.99 -2.84 -15.88
CA ALA A 187 3.66 -1.68 -15.30
C ALA A 187 4.71 -1.09 -16.23
N GLY A 188 5.49 -1.94 -16.92
CA GLY A 188 6.48 -1.49 -17.88
C GLY A 188 5.84 -0.84 -19.09
N LEU A 189 4.79 -1.45 -19.65
CA LEU A 189 4.03 -0.88 -20.76
C LEU A 189 3.51 0.52 -20.43
N VAL A 190 2.93 0.72 -19.24
CA VAL A 190 2.44 2.03 -18.79
C VAL A 190 3.57 3.04 -18.65
N MET A 191 4.64 2.71 -17.94
CA MET A 191 5.78 3.62 -17.77
C MET A 191 6.37 4.04 -19.13
N GLY A 192 6.64 3.07 -20.01
CA GLY A 192 7.22 3.36 -21.32
C GLY A 192 6.29 4.16 -22.24
N GLY A 193 4.98 4.17 -21.97
CA GLY A 193 4.04 5.04 -22.67
C GLY A 193 4.11 6.52 -22.24
N GLN A 194 4.88 6.84 -21.21
CA GLN A 194 4.93 8.19 -20.61
C GLN A 194 6.32 8.83 -20.63
N VAL A 195 7.37 8.04 -20.86
CA VAL A 195 8.75 8.53 -20.83
C VAL A 195 9.56 8.02 -22.01
N ASP A 196 10.65 8.72 -22.32
CA ASP A 196 11.60 8.27 -23.34
C ASP A 196 12.39 7.01 -22.89
N PRO A 197 12.97 6.25 -23.84
CA PRO A 197 13.72 5.02 -23.56
C PRO A 197 14.83 5.15 -22.51
N LEU A 198 15.59 6.25 -22.54
CA LEU A 198 16.71 6.44 -21.63
C LEU A 198 16.18 6.70 -20.22
N THR A 199 15.15 7.53 -20.10
CA THR A 199 14.49 7.81 -18.83
C THR A 199 13.88 6.56 -18.21
N ALA A 200 13.21 5.72 -19.00
CA ALA A 200 12.66 4.45 -18.52
C ALA A 200 13.74 3.57 -17.85
N VAL A 201 14.90 3.41 -18.49
CA VAL A 201 15.99 2.58 -17.97
C VAL A 201 16.65 3.20 -16.75
N LEU A 202 17.03 4.48 -16.82
CA LEU A 202 17.76 5.14 -15.74
C LEU A 202 16.93 5.29 -14.47
N ALA A 203 15.66 5.70 -14.58
CA ALA A 203 14.74 5.80 -13.45
C ALA A 203 14.62 4.46 -12.72
N ASN A 204 14.48 3.36 -13.46
CA ASN A 204 14.37 2.02 -12.91
C ASN A 204 15.64 1.57 -12.21
N LEU A 205 16.81 1.79 -12.82
CA LEU A 205 18.10 1.43 -12.20
C LEU A 205 18.34 2.20 -10.90
N ILE A 206 18.02 3.49 -10.88
CA ILE A 206 18.12 4.33 -9.68
C ILE A 206 17.16 3.82 -8.61
N ALA A 207 15.90 3.55 -8.95
CA ALA A 207 14.90 3.04 -8.01
C ALA A 207 15.32 1.68 -7.42
N LEU A 208 15.82 0.75 -8.25
CA LEU A 208 16.33 -0.54 -7.80
C LEU A 208 17.52 -0.36 -6.85
N LEU A 209 18.47 0.52 -7.19
CA LEU A 209 19.62 0.78 -6.36
C LEU A 209 19.19 1.32 -4.99
N VAL A 210 18.34 2.33 -4.95
CA VAL A 210 17.89 2.96 -3.70
C VAL A 210 17.07 1.99 -2.86
N ILE A 211 15.98 1.45 -3.42
CA ILE A 211 15.06 0.58 -2.68
C ILE A 211 15.74 -0.73 -2.33
N GLY A 212 16.43 -1.36 -3.28
CA GLY A 212 17.15 -2.62 -3.07
C GLY A 212 18.23 -2.51 -1.99
N THR A 213 18.98 -1.39 -1.94
CA THR A 213 19.96 -1.14 -0.87
C THR A 213 19.27 -1.04 0.49
N LEU A 214 18.19 -0.24 0.60
CA LEU A 214 17.47 -0.09 1.86
C LEU A 214 16.86 -1.42 2.32
N PHE A 215 16.27 -2.19 1.39
CA PHE A 215 15.71 -3.52 1.64
C PHE A 215 16.77 -4.48 2.17
N PHE A 216 17.95 -4.51 1.52
CA PHE A 216 19.07 -5.34 1.91
C PHE A 216 19.57 -4.99 3.32
N VAL A 217 19.78 -3.70 3.61
CA VAL A 217 20.24 -3.23 4.93
C VAL A 217 19.22 -3.61 6.01
N PHE A 218 17.93 -3.36 5.77
CA PHE A 218 16.89 -3.67 6.73
C PHE A 218 16.76 -5.17 7.00
N MET A 219 16.78 -6.00 5.95
CA MET A 219 16.68 -7.45 6.10
C MET A 219 17.92 -8.05 6.78
N ARG A 220 19.11 -7.49 6.54
CA ARG A 220 20.33 -7.89 7.24
C ARG A 220 20.26 -7.59 8.74
N GLU A 221 19.64 -6.48 9.13
CA GLU A 221 19.54 -6.07 10.54
C GLU A 221 18.42 -6.77 11.31
N THR A 222 17.30 -7.05 10.64
CA THR A 222 16.06 -7.46 11.32
C THR A 222 15.60 -8.87 11.01
N GLU A 223 16.08 -9.46 9.91
CA GLU A 223 15.64 -10.76 9.38
C GLU A 223 14.10 -10.90 9.29
N GLY A 224 13.38 -9.78 9.12
CA GLY A 224 11.93 -9.77 9.05
C GLY A 224 11.21 -10.20 10.34
N ARG A 225 11.88 -10.17 11.50
CA ARG A 225 11.32 -10.68 12.78
C ARG A 225 10.22 -9.79 13.38
N TYR A 226 10.11 -8.53 12.96
CA TYR A 226 9.19 -7.57 13.56
C TYR A 226 7.85 -7.45 12.80
N PRO A 227 6.71 -7.39 13.52
CA PRO A 227 5.42 -7.16 12.88
C PRO A 227 5.32 -5.71 12.40
N MET A 228 4.69 -5.45 11.25
CA MET A 228 4.58 -4.10 10.68
C MET A 228 4.08 -3.05 11.68
N GLY A 229 3.06 -3.39 12.48
CA GLY A 229 2.49 -2.48 13.47
C GLY A 229 3.49 -1.98 14.53
N SER A 230 4.54 -2.74 14.88
CA SER A 230 5.56 -2.30 15.85
C SER A 230 6.60 -1.38 15.21
N LEU A 231 6.75 -1.42 13.88
CA LEU A 231 7.66 -0.58 13.13
C LEU A 231 7.08 0.82 12.84
N LEU A 232 5.75 0.94 12.79
CA LEU A 232 5.06 2.19 12.47
C LEU A 232 5.18 3.28 13.59
N PRO A 233 5.17 4.58 13.23
CA PRO A 233 5.29 5.72 14.17
C PRO A 233 4.16 5.77 15.19
N ARG A 234 4.41 5.99 16.49
CA ARG A 234 3.38 5.99 17.54
C ARG A 234 3.36 7.21 18.46
N GLY A 235 2.21 7.46 19.10
CA GLY A 235 2.04 8.52 20.09
C GLY A 235 2.45 9.88 19.55
N ARG A 236 3.45 10.52 20.18
CA ARG A 236 3.97 11.84 19.79
C ARG A 236 4.58 11.86 18.40
N GLU A 237 5.18 10.75 17.94
CA GLU A 237 5.77 10.66 16.59
C GLU A 237 4.69 10.79 15.52
N LEU A 238 3.56 10.10 15.70
CA LEU A 238 2.44 10.18 14.76
C LEU A 238 1.88 11.60 14.70
N TRP A 239 1.69 12.25 15.84
CA TRP A 239 1.24 13.65 15.87
C TRP A 239 2.23 14.61 15.22
N GLY A 240 3.54 14.35 15.36
CA GLY A 240 4.57 15.09 14.63
C GLY A 240 4.41 14.95 13.12
N LEU A 241 4.14 13.74 12.62
CA LEU A 241 3.88 13.52 11.18
C LEU A 241 2.59 14.20 10.71
N VAL A 242 1.51 14.17 11.51
CA VAL A 242 0.27 14.88 11.21
C VAL A 242 0.51 16.38 11.12
N GLY A 243 1.25 16.96 12.07
CA GLY A 243 1.65 18.37 12.03
C GLY A 243 2.48 18.70 10.79
N ALA A 244 3.46 17.85 10.46
CA ALA A 244 4.28 18.02 9.25
C ALA A 244 3.43 17.95 7.98
N LEU A 245 2.47 17.03 7.90
CA LEU A 245 1.55 16.94 6.75
C LEU A 245 0.66 18.17 6.65
N ALA A 246 0.11 18.67 7.76
CA ALA A 246 -0.71 19.89 7.77
C ALA A 246 0.09 21.10 7.26
N VAL A 247 1.33 21.28 7.74
CA VAL A 247 2.25 22.32 7.25
C VAL A 247 2.53 22.13 5.76
N TYR A 248 2.76 20.89 5.31
CA TYR A 248 2.99 20.58 3.91
C TYR A 248 1.79 20.96 3.02
N TYR A 249 0.55 20.65 3.45
CA TYR A 249 -0.68 21.08 2.77
C TYR A 249 -0.83 22.60 2.73
N ILE A 250 -0.48 23.31 3.80
CA ILE A 250 -0.55 24.78 3.83
C ILE A 250 0.46 25.37 2.85
N ILE A 251 1.72 24.94 2.92
CA ILE A 251 2.80 25.47 2.07
C ILE A 251 2.47 25.18 0.60
N THR A 252 2.20 23.92 0.24
CA THR A 252 1.90 23.57 -1.15
C THR A 252 0.57 24.13 -1.60
N GLY A 253 -0.46 24.12 -0.75
CA GLY A 253 -1.77 24.72 -1.03
C GLY A 253 -1.70 26.20 -1.41
N VAL A 254 -0.94 26.98 -0.65
CA VAL A 254 -0.82 28.43 -0.82
C VAL A 254 0.22 28.82 -1.88
N PHE A 255 1.38 28.15 -1.92
CA PHE A 255 2.51 28.59 -2.74
C PHE A 255 2.68 27.81 -4.05
N LEU A 256 2.20 26.57 -4.15
CA LEU A 256 2.32 25.77 -5.37
C LEU A 256 1.08 25.92 -6.23
N ARG A 257 1.19 26.64 -7.36
CA ARG A 257 0.10 26.91 -8.32
C ARG A 257 -1.15 27.53 -7.67
N PRO A 258 -1.03 28.67 -6.95
CA PRO A 258 -2.17 29.34 -6.33
C PRO A 258 -3.25 29.74 -7.33
N GLU A 259 -2.88 30.00 -8.59
CA GLU A 259 -3.78 30.34 -9.69
C GLU A 259 -4.82 29.25 -10.00
N ASN A 260 -4.57 28.00 -9.59
CA ASN A 260 -5.47 26.87 -9.80
C ASN A 260 -6.41 26.60 -8.62
N LEU A 261 -6.42 27.46 -7.59
CA LEU A 261 -7.35 27.31 -6.49
C LEU A 261 -8.78 27.61 -6.97
N PRO A 262 -9.74 26.69 -6.76
CA PRO A 262 -11.11 26.89 -7.23
C PRO A 262 -11.87 27.85 -6.31
N GLY A 263 -13.02 28.33 -6.80
CA GLY A 263 -14.00 29.04 -5.98
C GLY A 263 -14.63 28.17 -4.87
N LEU A 264 -15.65 28.68 -4.21
CA LEU A 264 -16.24 28.03 -3.03
C LEU A 264 -16.90 26.66 -3.33
N VAL A 265 -17.63 26.54 -4.45
CA VAL A 265 -18.42 25.34 -4.75
C VAL A 265 -17.54 24.08 -4.91
N PRO A 266 -16.44 24.08 -5.71
CA PRO A 266 -15.58 22.91 -5.81
C PRO A 266 -14.87 22.56 -4.50
N GLN A 267 -14.52 23.55 -3.68
CA GLN A 267 -13.95 23.31 -2.35
C GLN A 267 -14.95 22.57 -1.44
N LEU A 268 -16.21 23.03 -1.39
CA LEU A 268 -17.27 22.35 -0.62
C LEU A 268 -17.50 20.92 -1.12
N ALA A 269 -17.43 20.68 -2.43
CA ALA A 269 -17.54 19.34 -2.99
C ALA A 269 -16.43 18.41 -2.47
N ILE A 270 -15.18 18.87 -2.41
CA ILE A 270 -14.07 18.07 -1.87
C ILE A 270 -14.16 17.85 -0.38
N VAL A 271 -14.52 18.89 0.38
CA VAL A 271 -14.72 18.77 1.82
C VAL A 271 -15.80 17.72 2.11
N LEU A 272 -16.89 17.71 1.33
CA LEU A 272 -17.94 16.70 1.44
C LEU A 272 -17.40 15.30 1.10
N ILE A 273 -16.62 15.15 0.03
CA ILE A 273 -16.00 13.86 -0.33
C ILE A 273 -15.08 13.36 0.79
N TYR A 274 -14.20 14.22 1.34
CA TYR A 274 -13.37 13.88 2.49
C TYR A 274 -14.21 13.45 3.70
N ALA A 275 -15.26 14.20 4.02
CA ALA A 275 -16.13 13.87 5.15
C ALA A 275 -16.77 12.49 4.97
N VAL A 276 -17.29 12.19 3.78
CA VAL A 276 -17.86 10.86 3.45
C VAL A 276 -16.80 9.77 3.60
N LEU A 277 -15.62 9.94 3.00
CA LEU A 277 -14.53 8.95 3.09
C LEU A 277 -14.08 8.72 4.54
N ILE A 278 -13.96 9.78 5.34
CA ILE A 278 -13.58 9.68 6.76
C ILE A 278 -14.66 8.93 7.56
N VAL A 279 -15.94 9.20 7.31
CA VAL A 279 -17.05 8.48 7.95
C VAL A 279 -17.01 7.01 7.58
N VAL A 280 -16.89 6.68 6.29
CA VAL A 280 -16.77 5.28 5.81
C VAL A 280 -15.54 4.60 6.42
N LEU A 281 -14.39 5.28 6.47
CA LEU A 281 -13.18 4.74 7.08
C LEU A 281 -13.41 4.41 8.56
N LYS A 282 -13.99 5.34 9.32
CA LYS A 282 -14.29 5.13 10.74
C LYS A 282 -15.19 3.91 10.95
N VAL A 283 -16.27 3.81 10.19
CA VAL A 283 -17.22 2.69 10.30
C VAL A 283 -16.53 1.37 9.95
N THR A 284 -15.77 1.29 8.85
CA THR A 284 -15.06 0.05 8.47
C THR A 284 -14.01 -0.38 9.50
N ILE A 285 -13.33 0.58 10.14
CA ILE A 285 -12.39 0.31 11.25
C ILE A 285 -13.13 -0.30 12.44
N ASP A 286 -14.27 0.28 12.83
CA ASP A 286 -15.04 -0.19 13.98
C ASP A 286 -15.57 -1.62 13.74
N VAL A 287 -16.06 -1.93 12.53
CA VAL A 287 -16.44 -3.31 12.15
C VAL A 287 -15.23 -4.25 12.17
N GLY A 288 -14.05 -3.81 11.74
CA GLY A 288 -12.84 -4.64 11.72
C GLY A 288 -12.31 -5.04 13.10
N ARG A 289 -12.81 -4.46 14.20
CA ARG A 289 -12.40 -4.85 15.56
C ARG A 289 -12.96 -6.21 16.00
N THR A 290 -14.10 -6.63 15.43
CA THR A 290 -14.86 -7.80 15.91
C THR A 290 -14.60 -9.08 15.13
N THR A 291 -13.81 -9.04 14.04
CA THR A 291 -13.59 -10.20 13.16
C THR A 291 -12.43 -11.09 13.61
N VAL A 292 -12.60 -12.41 13.53
CA VAL A 292 -11.58 -13.43 13.89
C VAL A 292 -10.49 -13.51 12.80
N PRO A 293 -9.21 -13.71 13.16
CA PRO A 293 -8.11 -13.79 12.19
C PRO A 293 -8.27 -14.98 11.23
N ALA A 294 -8.15 -14.71 9.92
CA ALA A 294 -7.96 -15.74 8.92
C ALA A 294 -6.50 -16.24 8.94
N GLN A 295 -6.26 -17.51 8.58
CA GLN A 295 -4.90 -18.00 8.35
C GLN A 295 -4.29 -17.26 7.15
N GLY A 296 -3.17 -16.58 7.39
CA GLY A 296 -2.54 -15.72 6.40
C GLY A 296 -1.71 -16.48 5.37
N TRP A 297 -1.93 -16.16 4.10
CA TRP A 297 -1.01 -16.47 3.01
C TRP A 297 0.11 -15.42 2.93
N ARG A 298 1.33 -15.85 2.60
CA ARG A 298 2.48 -14.97 2.36
C ARG A 298 3.03 -15.16 0.96
N PRO A 299 3.24 -14.07 0.20
CA PRO A 299 3.98 -14.15 -1.05
C PRO A 299 5.41 -14.63 -0.79
N HIS A 300 5.90 -15.55 -1.62
CA HIS A 300 7.29 -15.99 -1.57
C HIS A 300 8.08 -15.36 -2.72
N ILE A 301 8.60 -14.16 -2.46
CA ILE A 301 9.44 -13.45 -3.41
C ILE A 301 10.90 -13.58 -3.00
N ASP A 302 11.59 -14.54 -3.62
CA ASP A 302 13.03 -14.67 -3.49
C ASP A 302 13.77 -13.59 -4.30
N ARG A 303 15.07 -13.40 -4.03
CA ARG A 303 15.91 -12.39 -4.70
C ARG A 303 15.96 -12.58 -6.21
N ARG A 304 15.94 -13.83 -6.69
CA ARG A 304 16.01 -14.14 -8.12
C ARG A 304 14.71 -13.73 -8.81
N LEU A 305 13.56 -14.03 -8.22
CA LEU A 305 12.26 -13.61 -8.73
C LEU A 305 12.16 -12.08 -8.75
N ALA A 306 12.59 -11.39 -7.69
CA ALA A 306 12.59 -9.92 -7.67
C ALA A 306 13.42 -9.32 -8.82
N LEU A 307 14.62 -9.86 -9.07
CA LEU A 307 15.46 -9.42 -10.19
C LEU A 307 14.83 -9.74 -11.56
N GLN A 308 14.18 -10.88 -11.70
CA GLN A 308 13.45 -11.24 -12.92
C GLN A 308 12.29 -10.29 -13.19
N LEU A 309 11.48 -9.98 -12.17
CA LEU A 309 10.37 -9.03 -12.29
C LEU A 309 10.87 -7.64 -12.67
N PHE A 310 11.96 -7.18 -12.04
CA PHE A 310 12.59 -5.91 -12.38
C PHE A 310 13.13 -5.88 -13.82
N ALA A 311 13.79 -6.95 -14.26
CA ALA A 311 14.30 -7.07 -15.63
C ALA A 311 13.17 -7.04 -16.65
N VAL A 312 12.07 -7.78 -16.39
CA VAL A 312 10.88 -7.80 -17.26
C VAL A 312 10.22 -6.41 -17.31
N TYR A 313 10.04 -5.77 -16.16
CA TYR A 313 9.52 -4.40 -16.08
C TYR A 313 10.37 -3.42 -16.89
N THR A 314 11.69 -3.46 -16.73
CA THR A 314 12.61 -2.57 -17.47
C THR A 314 12.59 -2.84 -18.97
N ALA A 315 12.62 -4.11 -19.38
CA ALA A 315 12.61 -4.49 -20.78
C ALA A 315 11.30 -4.09 -21.47
N THR A 316 10.17 -4.25 -20.78
CA THR A 316 8.85 -3.86 -21.31
C THR A 316 8.65 -2.36 -21.34
N ALA A 317 9.17 -1.61 -20.36
CA ALA A 317 9.21 -0.14 -20.43
C ALA A 317 10.03 0.36 -21.61
N LEU A 318 11.21 -0.21 -21.83
CA LEU A 318 12.04 0.11 -22.99
C LEU A 318 11.31 -0.20 -24.30
N ALA A 319 10.77 -1.41 -24.47
CA ALA A 319 10.03 -1.78 -25.67
C ALA A 319 8.80 -0.90 -25.92
N SER A 320 8.08 -0.54 -24.85
CA SER A 320 6.91 0.34 -24.92
C SER A 320 7.27 1.75 -25.37
N SER A 321 8.33 2.33 -24.79
CA SER A 321 8.82 3.67 -25.16
C SER A 321 9.33 3.77 -26.60
N LEU A 322 9.87 2.68 -27.15
CA LEU A 322 10.33 2.62 -28.53
C LEU A 322 9.19 2.44 -29.54
N SER A 323 8.11 1.75 -29.15
CA SER A 323 7.00 1.41 -30.05
C SER A 323 5.82 2.36 -29.96
N GLY A 324 5.69 3.13 -28.88
CA GLY A 324 4.52 3.98 -28.61
C GLY A 324 3.27 3.20 -28.16
N ILE A 325 3.33 1.86 -28.08
CA ILE A 325 2.19 1.02 -27.68
C ILE A 325 1.73 1.30 -26.25
N GLY A 326 2.61 1.85 -25.41
CA GLY A 326 2.31 2.19 -24.03
C GLY A 326 1.14 3.16 -23.88
N LEU A 327 0.95 4.09 -24.82
CA LEU A 327 -0.17 5.03 -24.76
C LEU A 327 -1.52 4.30 -24.89
N VAL A 328 -1.60 3.30 -25.77
CA VAL A 328 -2.80 2.48 -25.93
C VAL A 328 -3.10 1.70 -24.64
N PHE A 329 -2.07 1.09 -24.05
CA PHE A 329 -2.21 0.39 -22.78
C PHE A 329 -2.59 1.32 -21.63
N LEU A 330 -2.06 2.55 -21.60
CA LEU A 330 -2.45 3.56 -20.63
C LEU A 330 -3.95 3.88 -20.76
N MET A 331 -4.44 4.17 -21.97
CA MET A 331 -5.86 4.48 -22.19
C MET A 331 -6.78 3.32 -21.78
N ILE A 332 -6.43 2.08 -22.14
CA ILE A 332 -7.17 0.89 -21.71
C ILE A 332 -7.16 0.77 -20.18
N SER A 333 -6.00 1.00 -19.56
CA SER A 333 -5.85 0.94 -18.11
C SER A 333 -6.75 1.97 -17.41
N TRP A 334 -6.81 3.21 -17.90
CA TRP A 334 -7.69 4.24 -17.35
C TRP A 334 -9.17 3.81 -17.31
N ILE A 335 -9.67 3.19 -18.37
CA ILE A 335 -11.05 2.69 -18.42
C ILE A 335 -11.25 1.58 -17.39
N VAL A 336 -10.37 0.56 -17.41
CA VAL A 336 -10.45 -0.59 -16.49
C VAL A 336 -10.38 -0.13 -15.03
N TRP A 337 -9.48 0.80 -14.73
CA TRP A 337 -9.29 1.37 -13.40
C TRP A 337 -10.46 2.20 -12.93
N GLY A 338 -11.05 3.03 -13.79
CA GLY A 338 -12.25 3.79 -13.46
C GLY A 338 -13.39 2.86 -13.04
N VAL A 339 -13.60 1.76 -13.79
CA VAL A 339 -14.59 0.74 -13.43
C VAL A 339 -14.25 0.06 -12.11
N LEU A 340 -12.99 -0.37 -11.92
CA LEU A 340 -12.55 -1.00 -10.67
C LEU A 340 -12.66 -0.06 -9.47
N ALA A 341 -12.42 1.24 -9.64
CA ALA A 341 -12.57 2.25 -8.59
C ALA A 341 -14.01 2.27 -8.05
N ILE A 342 -14.98 2.31 -8.97
CA ILE A 342 -16.41 2.34 -8.64
C ILE A 342 -16.81 1.05 -7.92
N LEU A 343 -16.35 -0.11 -8.42
CA LEU A 343 -16.63 -1.41 -7.80
C LEU A 343 -16.03 -1.52 -6.40
N CYS A 344 -14.78 -1.09 -6.20
CA CYS A 344 -14.10 -1.12 -4.91
C CYS A 344 -14.73 -0.15 -3.91
N LEU A 345 -15.15 1.03 -4.37
CA LEU A 345 -15.86 2.01 -3.54
C LEU A 345 -17.23 1.47 -3.12
N GLY A 346 -18.01 0.92 -4.07
CA GLY A 346 -19.31 0.31 -3.78
C GLY A 346 -19.19 -0.87 -2.81
N PHE A 347 -18.18 -1.73 -3.00
CA PHE A 347 -17.86 -2.81 -2.07
C PHE A 347 -17.51 -2.27 -0.68
N SER A 348 -16.67 -1.23 -0.60
CA SER A 348 -16.24 -0.66 0.69
C SER A 348 -17.38 0.01 1.46
N VAL A 349 -18.30 0.69 0.76
CA VAL A 349 -19.51 1.27 1.35
C VAL A 349 -20.46 0.17 1.83
N LYS A 350 -20.66 -0.88 1.02
CA LYS A 350 -21.46 -2.05 1.41
C LYS A 350 -20.85 -2.76 2.62
N ASP A 351 -19.53 -2.88 2.67
CA ASP A 351 -18.82 -3.48 3.80
C ASP A 351 -18.93 -2.62 5.08
N ALA A 352 -18.97 -1.28 4.94
CA ALA A 352 -19.16 -0.37 6.05
C ALA A 352 -20.56 -0.46 6.66
N PHE A 353 -21.61 -0.43 5.83
CA PHE A 353 -23.01 -0.28 6.28
C PHE A 353 -23.87 -1.54 6.11
N GLY A 354 -23.29 -2.63 5.61
CA GLY A 354 -23.95 -3.92 5.51
C GLY A 354 -24.24 -4.53 6.88
N ALA A 355 -25.30 -5.34 6.95
CA ALA A 355 -25.57 -6.13 8.14
C ALA A 355 -24.44 -7.16 8.34
N HIS A 356 -23.63 -6.97 9.38
CA HIS A 356 -22.68 -7.98 9.82
C HIS A 356 -23.40 -8.89 10.82
N PRO A 357 -23.35 -10.23 10.65
CA PRO A 357 -23.90 -11.13 11.65
C PRO A 357 -23.29 -10.80 13.00
N ALA A 358 -24.13 -10.80 14.05
CA ALA A 358 -23.63 -10.65 15.41
C ALA A 358 -22.52 -11.68 15.64
N PRO A 359 -21.41 -11.32 16.29
CA PRO A 359 -20.39 -12.31 16.62
C PRO A 359 -21.07 -13.45 17.37
N GLU A 360 -20.92 -14.68 16.86
CA GLU A 360 -21.44 -15.84 17.56
C GLU A 360 -20.88 -15.79 18.99
N PRO A 361 -21.74 -15.95 20.02
CA PRO A 361 -21.26 -15.99 21.38
C PRO A 361 -20.21 -17.09 21.42
N ILE A 362 -19.00 -16.75 21.91
CA ILE A 362 -17.96 -17.72 22.15
C ILE A 362 -18.59 -18.72 23.12
N GLU A 363 -19.00 -19.89 22.62
CA GLU A 363 -19.41 -20.99 23.47
C GLU A 363 -18.24 -21.19 24.42
N ALA A 364 -18.46 -20.79 25.68
CA ALA A 364 -17.52 -21.06 26.74
C ALA A 364 -17.39 -22.57 26.72
N THR A 365 -16.29 -23.07 26.19
CA THR A 365 -15.94 -24.48 26.24
C THR A 365 -16.02 -24.84 27.71
N SER A 366 -17.10 -25.51 28.09
CA SER A 366 -17.23 -26.06 29.42
C SER A 366 -16.02 -26.97 29.57
N SER A 367 -15.12 -26.56 30.46
CA SER A 367 -14.12 -27.45 31.01
C SER A 367 -14.89 -28.48 31.84
N ASP A 368 -15.54 -29.43 31.17
CA ASP A 368 -16.02 -30.66 31.79
C ASP A 368 -14.77 -31.49 32.08
N SER A 369 -14.10 -31.12 33.17
CA SER A 369 -13.24 -32.00 33.92
C SER A 369 -14.14 -32.92 34.74
N SER A 370 -14.37 -34.13 34.22
CA SER A 370 -14.87 -35.28 34.97
C SER A 370 -13.90 -36.43 34.82
#